data_AF-A0A5N3UYE6-F1
#
_entry.id   AF-A0A5N3UYE6-F1
#
_cell.length_a   1.000
_cell.length_b   1.000
_cell.length_c   1.000
_cell.angle_alpha   90.00
_cell.angle_beta   90.00
_cell.angle_gamma   90.00
#
_symmetry.space_group_name_H-M   'P 1'
#
loop_
_entity.id
_entity.type
_entity.pdbx_description
1 polymer ?
#
loop_
_entity_poly.entity_id
_entity_poly.type
_entity_poly.pdbx_seq_one_letter_code
_entity_poly.pdbx_strand_id
1 'polypeptide(L)' 'MFPLVRNALSTLRIRRIQQIRQSHSKHSPDFHDKYGDILLASGASFCLVTWVFLVTQIGIQWGRSPVGRVTPQEWNEE' A
#
# COMPACT_ATOMS: atom_id res chain seq x y z
N MET A 1 21.01 -52.43 17.64
CA MET A 1 20.74 -51.06 17.13
C MET A 1 19.44 -51.13 16.34
N PHE A 2 18.42 -50.32 16.66
CA PHE A 2 17.06 -50.45 16.09
C PHE A 2 16.81 -49.38 14.99
N PRO A 3 17.25 -49.60 13.74
CA PRO A 3 17.05 -48.64 12.65
C PRO A 3 15.57 -48.34 12.37
N LEU A 4 14.69 -49.32 12.59
CA LEU A 4 13.24 -49.17 12.42
C LEU A 4 12.64 -48.16 13.41
N VAL A 5 13.08 -48.18 14.66
CA VAL A 5 12.61 -47.23 15.69
C VAL A 5 13.05 -45.80 15.35
N ARG A 6 14.26 -45.64 14.80
CA ARG A 6 14.77 -44.33 14.38
C ARG A 6 13.99 -43.76 13.18
N ASN A 7 13.58 -44.63 12.24
CA ASN A 7 12.82 -44.22 11.06
C ASN A 7 11.33 -43.93 11.39
N ALA A 8 10.74 -44.68 12.31
CA ALA A 8 9.41 -44.37 12.83
C ALA A 8 9.39 -43.04 13.62
N LEU A 9 10.42 -42.77 14.41
CA LEU A 9 10.52 -41.51 15.14
C LEU A 9 10.75 -40.30 14.21
N SER A 10 11.58 -40.44 13.16
CA SER A 10 11.82 -39.37 12.18
C SER A 10 10.55 -39.02 11.40
N THR A 11 9.79 -40.03 10.96
CA THR A 11 8.51 -39.83 10.24
C THR A 11 7.45 -39.16 11.12
N LEU A 12 7.34 -39.55 12.39
CA LEU A 12 6.47 -38.87 13.36
C LEU A 12 6.89 -37.42 13.62
N ARG A 13 8.20 -37.14 13.67
CA ARG A 13 8.73 -35.78 13.85
C ARG A 13 8.42 -34.89 12.64
N ILE A 14 8.58 -35.42 11.43
CA ILE A 14 8.23 -34.72 10.17
C ILE A 14 6.73 -34.40 10.14
N ARG A 15 5.88 -35.37 10.49
CA ARG A 15 4.42 -35.15 10.56
C ARG A 15 4.03 -34.09 11.59
N ARG A 16 4.66 -34.08 12.77
CA ARG A 16 4.42 -33.04 13.79
C ARG A 16 4.81 -31.65 13.30
N ILE A 17 5.95 -31.51 12.62
CA ILE A 17 6.41 -30.24 12.04
C ILE A 17 5.44 -29.77 10.96
N GLN A 18 4.99 -30.67 10.09
CA GLN A 18 3.97 -30.37 9.08
C GLN A 18 2.64 -29.95 9.72
N GLN A 19 2.18 -30.64 10.77
CA GLN A 19 0.95 -30.29 11.47
C GLN A 19 1.03 -28.92 12.15
N ILE A 20 2.14 -28.58 12.82
CA ILE A 20 2.33 -27.25 13.44
C ILE A 20 2.36 -26.15 12.37
N ARG A 21 2.99 -26.43 11.23
CA ARG A 21 3.02 -25.49 10.10
C ARG A 21 1.65 -25.33 9.45
N GLN A 22 0.86 -26.40 9.36
CA GLN A 22 -0.52 -26.38 8.86
C GLN A 22 -1.49 -25.74 9.86
N SER A 23 -1.27 -25.88 11.17
CA SER A 23 -2.05 -25.15 12.19
C SER A 23 -1.73 -23.65 12.19
N HIS A 24 -0.47 -23.29 11.93
CA HIS A 24 -0.09 -21.89 11.65
C HIS A 24 -0.59 -21.41 10.28
N SER A 25 -0.76 -22.30 9.30
CA SER A 25 -1.33 -21.97 7.99
C SER A 25 -2.85 -22.06 7.94
N LYS A 26 -3.53 -22.35 9.05
CA LYS A 26 -4.94 -21.97 9.23
C LYS A 26 -4.98 -20.46 9.41
N HIS A 27 -4.55 -19.76 8.38
CA HIS A 27 -4.55 -18.31 8.31
C HIS A 27 -6.00 -17.89 8.15
N SER A 28 -6.63 -17.51 9.26
CA SER A 28 -7.88 -16.77 9.19
C SER A 28 -7.53 -15.40 8.60
N PRO A 29 -8.17 -14.97 7.49
CA PRO A 29 -7.87 -13.68 6.90
C PRO A 29 -7.99 -12.60 7.97
N ASP A 30 -6.91 -11.86 8.17
CA ASP A 30 -6.89 -10.74 9.08
C ASP A 30 -7.49 -9.50 8.42
N PHE A 31 -7.36 -8.34 9.06
CA PHE A 31 -7.90 -7.10 8.53
C PHE A 31 -7.27 -6.72 7.19
N HIS A 32 -5.97 -6.89 7.04
CA HIS A 32 -5.23 -6.49 5.84
C HIS A 32 -5.52 -7.43 4.67
N ASP A 33 -5.72 -8.72 4.94
CA ASP A 33 -6.15 -9.66 3.90
C ASP A 33 -7.55 -9.33 3.36
N LYS A 34 -8.46 -8.87 4.23
CA LYS A 34 -9.85 -8.58 3.86
C LYS A 34 -10.03 -7.22 3.20
N TYR A 35 -9.28 -6.22 3.66
CA TYR A 35 -9.56 -4.82 3.36
C TYR A 35 -8.36 -4.02 2.90
N GLY A 36 -7.14 -4.55 2.98
CA GLY A 36 -5.91 -3.82 2.69
C GLY A 36 -5.91 -3.19 1.30
N ASP A 37 -6.15 -3.98 0.27
CA ASP A 37 -6.12 -3.51 -1.12
C ASP A 37 -7.19 -2.45 -1.40
N ILE A 38 -8.42 -2.70 -0.95
CA ILE A 38 -9.53 -1.78 -1.20
C ILE A 38 -9.40 -0.47 -0.41
N LEU A 39 -8.96 -0.52 0.86
CA LEU A 39 -8.69 0.70 1.63
C LEU A 39 -7.53 1.48 1.03
N LEU A 40 -6.47 0.79 0.62
CA LEU A 40 -5.31 1.46 0.02
C LEU A 40 -5.69 2.14 -1.29
N ALA A 41 -6.36 1.43 -2.19
CA ALA A 41 -6.78 1.97 -3.48
C ALA A 41 -7.78 3.13 -3.32
N SER A 42 -8.81 2.95 -2.49
CA SER A 42 -9.82 3.99 -2.26
C SER A 42 -9.25 5.21 -1.52
N GLY A 43 -8.44 5.00 -0.48
CA GLY A 43 -7.82 6.07 0.28
C GLY A 43 -6.83 6.90 -0.56
N ALA A 44 -6.00 6.23 -1.37
CA ALA A 44 -5.11 6.91 -2.31
C ALA A 44 -5.89 7.71 -3.36
N SER A 45 -6.94 7.12 -3.93
CA SER A 45 -7.79 7.78 -4.93
C SER A 45 -8.49 9.00 -4.35
N PHE A 46 -9.11 8.86 -3.17
CA PHE A 46 -9.77 9.95 -2.46
C PHE A 46 -8.79 11.10 -2.18
N CYS A 47 -7.63 10.77 -1.60
CA CYS A 47 -6.58 11.75 -1.30
C CYS A 47 -6.18 12.54 -2.55
N LEU A 48 -5.85 11.84 -3.64
CA LEU A 48 -5.43 12.48 -4.90
C LEU A 48 -6.54 13.36 -5.48
N VAL A 49 -7.76 12.85 -5.59
CA VAL A 49 -8.88 13.60 -6.17
C VAL A 49 -9.18 14.86 -5.36
N THR A 50 -9.27 14.74 -4.04
CA THR A 50 -9.56 15.88 -3.16
C THR A 50 -8.46 16.93 -3.23
N TRP A 51 -7.18 16.53 -3.16
CA TRP A 51 -6.08 17.48 -3.23
C TRP A 51 -5.97 18.13 -4.61
N VAL A 52 -6.11 17.37 -5.70
CA VAL A 52 -6.11 17.94 -7.06
C VAL A 52 -7.24 18.96 -7.20
N PHE A 53 -8.45 18.61 -6.77
CA PHE A 53 -9.58 19.52 -6.82
C PHE A 53 -9.31 20.81 -6.02
N LEU A 54 -8.77 20.69 -4.81
CA LEU A 54 -8.42 21.83 -3.98
C LEU A 54 -7.36 22.72 -4.65
N VAL A 55 -6.31 22.15 -5.22
CA VAL A 55 -5.21 22.96 -5.77
C VAL A 55 -5.52 23.58 -7.13
N THR A 56 -6.51 23.07 -7.87
CA THR A 56 -6.86 23.56 -9.22
C THR A 56 -8.22 24.21 -9.34
N GLN A 57 -9.25 23.73 -8.63
CA GLN A 57 -10.65 24.10 -8.93
C GLN A 57 -11.23 25.21 -8.07
N ILE A 58 -10.73 25.44 -6.85
CA ILE A 58 -11.33 26.44 -5.95
C ILE A 58 -10.69 27.85 -6.08
N GLY A 59 -9.88 28.08 -7.11
CA GLY A 59 -9.34 29.41 -7.43
C GLY A 59 -8.20 29.90 -6.52
N ILE A 60 -7.43 29.00 -5.89
CA ILE A 60 -6.28 29.37 -5.05
C ILE A 60 -5.25 30.15 -5.89
N GLN A 61 -4.91 31.35 -5.43
CA GLN A 61 -3.85 32.17 -6.02
C GLN A 61 -2.49 31.73 -5.47
N TRP A 62 -1.74 31.01 -6.28
CA TRP A 62 -0.46 30.40 -5.87
C TRP A 62 0.76 31.33 -6.03
N GLY A 63 0.63 32.50 -6.65
CA GLY A 63 1.75 33.43 -6.84
C GLY A 63 2.94 32.81 -7.59
N ARG A 64 2.68 32.01 -8.63
CA ARG A 64 3.75 31.31 -9.39
C ARG A 64 4.65 32.31 -10.09
N SER A 65 5.92 31.93 -10.26
CA SER A 65 6.90 32.76 -10.98
C SER A 65 6.39 33.16 -12.37
N PRO A 66 6.49 34.45 -12.75
CA PRO A 66 6.04 34.96 -14.05
C PRO A 66 6.99 34.57 -15.20
N VAL A 67 8.23 34.16 -14.89
CA VAL A 67 9.25 33.82 -15.88
C VAL A 67 8.76 32.69 -16.78
N GLY A 68 8.72 32.95 -18.10
CA GLY A 68 8.25 32.00 -19.11
C GLY A 68 6.74 31.73 -19.10
N ARG A 69 5.94 32.50 -18.34
CA ARG A 69 4.48 32.36 -18.24
C ARG A 69 3.71 33.64 -18.55
N VAL A 70 4.26 34.79 -18.16
CA VAL A 70 3.63 36.10 -18.33
C VAL A 70 4.47 36.91 -19.31
N THR A 71 3.82 37.47 -20.33
CA THR A 71 4.45 38.46 -21.22
C THR A 71 4.49 39.80 -20.48
N PRO A 72 5.67 40.40 -20.27
CA PRO A 72 5.75 41.73 -19.69
C PRO A 72 4.97 42.74 -20.55
N GLN A 73 4.19 43.59 -19.90
CA GLN A 73 3.49 44.70 -20.53
C GLN A 73 4.09 46.00 -19.98
N GLU A 74 4.33 46.97 -20.86
CA GLU A 74 4.70 48.31 -20.42
C GLU A 74 3.59 48.86 -19.52
N TRP A 75 3.99 49.30 -18.33
CA TRP A 75 3.04 49.73 -17.29
C TRP A 75 2.81 51.24 -17.31
N ASN A 76 3.65 51.99 -18.03
CA ASN A 76 3.52 53.41 -18.24
C ASN A 76 3.53 53.73 -19.74
N GLU A 77 2.46 54.36 -20.24
CA GLU A 77 2.30 54.79 -21.63
C GLU A 77 2.61 56.27 -21.85
N GLU A 78 2.96 56.99 -20.77
CA GLU A 78 3.31 58.41 -20.73
C GLU A 78 4.83 58.63 -20.89
#